data_AF-D8M6P2-F1
#
_entry.id   AF-D8M6P2-F1
#
_cell.length_a   1.000
_cell.length_b   1.000
_cell.length_c   1.000
_cell.angle_alpha   90.00
_cell.angle_beta   90.00
_cell.angle_gamma   90.00
#
_symmetry.space_group_name_H-M   'P 1'
#
loop_
_entity.id
_entity.type
_entity.pdbx_description
1 polymer ?
#
loop_
_entity_poly.entity_id
_entity_poly.type
_entity_poly.pdbx_seq_one_letter_code
_entity_poly.pdbx_strand_id
1 'polypeptide(L)'
;MQCDMGWFMTCCRMFVTRALCSMVKRTTGLVGVPVIPNARAVLTELYDKTLENVKKIPADTEYRKNVEAFTTYRRRIVQENEDVKTIEKIIGCGQVEELVEQANDELSLIEDYYRDRLWEGPKIENP
;
A
#
# COMPACT_ATOMS: atom_id res chain seq x y z
N MET A 1 27.48 -57.47 2.07
CA MET A 1 26.11 -57.00 1.82
C MET A 1 25.44 -56.88 3.18
N GLN A 2 25.75 -55.84 3.96
CA GLN A 2 25.25 -54.47 3.85
C GLN A 2 23.76 -54.40 4.25
N CYS A 3 23.53 -54.16 5.54
CA CYS A 3 22.30 -53.63 6.13
C CYS A 3 22.71 -52.58 7.18
N ASP A 4 22.84 -51.35 6.70
CA ASP A 4 22.42 -50.07 7.27
C ASP A 4 22.48 -49.80 8.80
N MET A 5 23.50 -49.00 9.14
CA MET A 5 23.46 -47.71 9.85
C MET A 5 22.24 -47.37 10.74
N GLY A 6 22.46 -47.29 12.06
CA GLY A 6 21.57 -46.55 12.97
C GLY A 6 21.96 -46.55 14.45
N TRP A 7 22.66 -45.50 14.92
CA TRP A 7 22.51 -44.84 16.24
C TRP A 7 23.49 -43.64 16.34
N PHE A 8 23.03 -42.41 16.09
CA PHE A 8 22.57 -41.42 17.09
C PHE A 8 23.60 -41.05 18.19
N MET A 9 24.30 -39.92 18.01
CA MET A 9 24.82 -39.05 19.08
C MET A 9 25.21 -37.69 18.46
N THR A 10 24.27 -36.75 18.36
CA THR A 10 24.07 -35.65 19.30
C THR A 10 25.29 -34.73 19.45
N CYS A 11 25.43 -33.79 18.52
CA CYS A 11 25.96 -32.46 18.86
C CYS A 11 24.87 -31.46 18.47
N CYS A 12 24.15 -30.96 19.48
CA CYS A 12 23.18 -29.89 19.33
C CYS A 12 23.87 -28.68 18.70
N ARG A 13 23.79 -28.55 17.37
CA ARG A 13 23.95 -27.28 16.71
C ARG A 13 22.80 -26.42 17.22
N MET A 14 23.10 -25.54 18.17
CA MET A 14 22.15 -24.56 18.64
C MET A 14 21.68 -23.77 17.43
N PHE A 15 20.51 -24.16 16.90
CA PHE A 15 19.69 -23.25 16.13
C PHE A 15 19.33 -22.15 17.11
N VAL A 16 20.14 -21.09 17.10
CA VAL A 16 19.73 -19.79 17.59
C VAL A 16 18.56 -19.40 16.70
N THR A 17 17.35 -19.82 17.07
CA THR A 17 16.11 -19.28 16.54
C THR A 17 16.11 -17.83 16.97
N ARG A 18 16.64 -16.97 16.10
CA ARG A 18 16.56 -15.53 16.22
C ARG A 18 15.07 -15.21 16.24
N ALA A 19 14.51 -15.04 17.43
CA ALA A 19 13.12 -14.63 17.58
C ALA A 19 12.98 -13.29 16.86
N LEU A 20 12.28 -13.30 15.72
CA LEU A 20 11.91 -12.08 15.01
C LEU A 20 10.80 -11.43 15.82
N CYS A 21 11.16 -10.60 16.80
CA CYS A 21 10.22 -9.65 17.38
C CYS A 21 9.91 -8.60 16.30
N SER A 22 8.78 -8.76 15.61
CA SER A 22 8.24 -7.69 14.79
C SER A 22 7.80 -6.55 15.71
N MET A 23 8.27 -5.33 15.43
CA MET A 23 7.86 -4.15 16.19
C MET A 23 6.46 -3.73 15.72
N VAL A 24 5.43 -4.23 16.40
CA VAL A 24 4.04 -3.86 16.13
C VAL A 24 3.74 -2.49 16.75
N LYS A 25 3.19 -1.56 15.97
CA LYS A 25 2.72 -0.27 16.48
C LYS A 25 1.57 -0.51 17.47
N ARG A 26 1.62 0.14 18.64
CA ARG A 26 0.54 0.04 19.66
C ARG A 26 -0.56 1.09 19.44
N THR A 27 -0.16 2.30 19.06
CA THR A 27 -1.05 3.43 18.79
C THR A 27 -0.45 4.29 17.67
N THR A 28 -1.28 4.92 16.86
CA THR A 28 -0.88 5.93 15.86
C THR A 28 -0.53 7.27 16.51
N GLY A 29 -1.10 7.56 17.69
CA GLY A 29 -0.96 8.87 18.36
C GLY A 29 -1.88 9.94 17.78
N LEU A 30 -2.74 9.58 16.82
CA LEU A 30 -3.77 10.42 16.22
C LEU A 30 -5.14 9.99 16.73
N VAL A 31 -6.04 10.95 16.96
CA VAL A 31 -7.41 10.67 17.38
C VAL A 31 -8.22 10.22 16.16
N GLY A 32 -8.98 9.14 16.29
CA GLY A 32 -9.86 8.65 15.22
C GLY A 32 -9.20 7.74 14.18
N VAL A 33 -7.87 7.58 14.21
CA VAL A 33 -7.13 6.72 13.25
C VAL A 33 -6.65 5.43 13.95
N PRO A 34 -7.35 4.29 13.77
CA PRO A 34 -6.97 3.03 14.39
C PRO A 34 -5.73 2.41 13.72
N VAL A 35 -4.93 1.66 14.47
CA VAL A 35 -3.77 0.94 13.93
C VAL A 35 -4.21 -0.21 13.03
N ILE A 36 -3.61 -0.31 11.85
CA ILE A 36 -3.90 -1.38 10.88
C ILE A 36 -2.75 -2.41 10.88
N PRO A 37 -2.96 -3.64 11.39
CA PRO A 37 -1.87 -4.61 11.55
C PRO A 37 -1.28 -5.11 10.21
N ASN A 38 -2.08 -5.20 9.15
CA ASN A 38 -1.67 -5.67 7.81
C ASN A 38 -1.66 -4.54 6.78
N ALA A 39 -1.19 -3.34 7.16
CA ALA A 39 -1.26 -2.13 6.34
C ALA A 39 -0.68 -2.31 4.92
N ARG A 40 0.41 -3.08 4.76
CA ARG A 40 1.04 -3.32 3.45
C ARG A 40 0.11 -4.02 2.45
N ALA A 41 -0.57 -5.07 2.88
CA ALA A 41 -1.48 -5.82 2.02
C ALA A 41 -2.67 -4.93 1.62
N VAL A 42 -3.26 -4.25 2.60
CA VAL A 42 -4.38 -3.32 2.39
C VAL A 42 -3.99 -2.19 1.42
N LEU A 43 -2.83 -1.55 1.61
CA LEU A 43 -2.34 -0.50 0.71
C LEU A 43 -2.12 -1.02 -0.71
N THR A 44 -1.58 -2.23 -0.87
CA THR A 44 -1.36 -2.83 -2.19
C THR A 44 -2.69 -3.03 -2.92
N GLU A 45 -3.68 -3.62 -2.23
CA GLU A 45 -5.02 -3.82 -2.78
C GLU A 45 -5.71 -2.51 -3.14
N LEU A 46 -5.58 -1.48 -2.29
CA LEU A 46 -6.18 -0.17 -2.56
C LEU A 46 -5.54 0.49 -3.78
N TYR A 47 -4.22 0.48 -3.90
CA TYR A 47 -3.55 1.04 -5.08
C TYR A 47 -3.87 0.28 -6.37
N ASP A 48 -3.99 -1.05 -6.30
CA ASP A 48 -4.43 -1.85 -7.45
C ASP A 48 -5.84 -1.44 -7.88
N LYS A 49 -6.78 -1.27 -6.94
CA LYS A 49 -8.14 -0.76 -7.22
C LYS A 49 -8.11 0.65 -7.80
N THR A 50 -7.27 1.55 -7.29
CA THR A 50 -7.13 2.92 -7.81
C THR A 50 -6.70 2.89 -9.27
N LEU A 51 -5.68 2.08 -9.61
CA LEU A 51 -5.20 1.92 -10.99
C LEU A 51 -6.25 1.29 -11.92
N GLU A 52 -7.14 0.45 -11.41
CA GLU A 52 -8.27 -0.08 -12.17
C GLU A 52 -9.35 0.97 -12.41
N ASN A 53 -9.75 1.70 -11.37
CA ASN A 53 -10.80 2.71 -11.44
C ASN A 53 -10.42 3.92 -12.29
N VAL A 54 -9.16 4.37 -12.25
CA VAL A 54 -8.65 5.47 -13.08
C VAL A 54 -8.83 5.21 -14.58
N LYS A 55 -8.87 3.95 -15.02
CA LYS A 55 -9.06 3.60 -16.45
C LYS A 55 -10.41 4.06 -17.01
N LYS A 56 -11.40 4.37 -16.14
CA LYS A 56 -12.69 4.95 -16.54
C LYS A 56 -12.53 6.35 -17.15
N ILE A 57 -11.46 7.06 -16.79
CA ILE A 57 -11.16 8.43 -17.23
C ILE A 57 -10.27 8.36 -18.49
N PRO A 58 -10.47 9.23 -19.50
CA PRO A 58 -9.63 9.25 -20.70
C PRO A 58 -8.14 9.50 -20.38
N ALA A 59 -7.25 8.80 -21.09
CA ALA A 59 -5.79 8.83 -20.88
C ALA A 59 -5.13 10.18 -21.17
N ASP A 60 -5.80 11.05 -21.91
CA ASP A 60 -5.27 12.37 -22.26
C ASP A 60 -5.32 13.36 -21.08
N THR A 61 -6.17 13.07 -20.09
CA THR A 61 -6.37 13.96 -18.94
C THR A 61 -5.12 14.02 -18.05
N GLU A 62 -4.80 15.25 -17.61
CA GLU A 62 -3.67 15.50 -16.71
C GLU A 62 -3.90 14.84 -15.33
N TYR A 63 -5.14 14.83 -14.86
CA TYR A 63 -5.50 14.16 -13.61
C TYR A 63 -5.12 12.67 -13.64
N ARG A 64 -5.50 11.94 -14.69
CA ARG A 64 -5.16 10.52 -14.83
C ARG A 64 -3.65 10.27 -14.82
N LYS A 65 -2.87 11.07 -15.57
CA LYS A 65 -1.41 10.94 -15.64
C LYS A 65 -0.78 11.10 -14.25
N ASN A 66 -1.22 12.09 -13.49
CA ASN A 66 -0.71 12.35 -12.14
C ASN A 66 -1.09 11.22 -11.17
N VAL A 67 -2.35 10.78 -11.18
CA VAL A 67 -2.82 9.69 -10.31
C VAL A 67 -2.10 8.37 -10.61
N GLU A 68 -1.93 8.01 -11.88
CA GLU A 68 -1.15 6.82 -12.26
C GLU A 68 0.31 6.92 -11.80
N ALA A 69 0.94 8.09 -11.95
CA ALA A 69 2.34 8.30 -11.60
C ALA A 69 2.58 8.12 -10.09
N PHE A 70 1.86 8.84 -9.22
CA PHE A 70 2.08 8.72 -7.78
C PHE A 70 1.59 7.39 -7.21
N THR A 71 0.50 6.84 -7.73
CA THR A 71 -0.04 5.54 -7.27
C THR A 71 0.94 4.42 -7.59
N THR A 72 1.51 4.41 -8.80
CA THR A 72 2.52 3.42 -9.20
C THR A 72 3.80 3.56 -8.36
N TYR A 73 4.24 4.79 -8.11
CA TYR A 73 5.40 5.06 -7.25
C TYR A 73 5.18 4.56 -5.81
N ARG A 74 4.05 4.91 -5.18
CA ARG A 74 3.71 4.49 -3.81
C ARG A 74 3.55 2.97 -3.71
N ARG A 75 2.85 2.36 -4.66
CA ARG A 75 2.69 0.90 -4.76
C ARG A 75 4.04 0.18 -4.85
N ARG A 76 4.96 0.69 -5.68
CA ARG A 76 6.31 0.13 -5.81
C ARG A 76 7.07 0.14 -4.48
N ILE A 77 7.03 1.25 -3.75
CA ILE A 77 7.71 1.36 -2.44
C ILE A 77 7.14 0.36 -1.43
N VAL A 78 5.81 0.23 -1.39
CA VAL A 78 5.10 -0.70 -0.51
C VAL A 78 5.45 -2.16 -0.84
N GLN A 79 5.72 -2.48 -2.11
CA GLN A 79 6.16 -3.82 -2.53
C GLN A 79 7.64 -4.09 -2.24
N GLU A 80 8.51 -3.10 -2.43
CA GLU A 80 9.96 -3.23 -2.25
C GLU A 80 10.39 -3.29 -0.78
N ASN A 81 9.59 -2.73 0.14
CA ASN A 81 9.96 -2.61 1.56
C ASN A 81 9.01 -3.42 2.45
N GLU A 82 9.57 -4.20 3.38
CA GLU A 82 8.77 -4.93 4.38
C GLU A 82 8.56 -4.11 5.66
N ASP A 83 9.49 -3.22 5.98
CA ASP A 83 9.44 -2.40 7.19
C ASP A 83 8.56 -1.15 6.99
N VAL A 84 7.53 -1.03 7.84
CA VAL A 84 6.56 0.07 7.81
C VAL A 84 7.22 1.43 7.99
N LYS A 85 8.21 1.55 8.89
CA LYS A 85 8.87 2.84 9.16
C LYS A 85 9.67 3.32 7.95
N THR A 86 10.27 2.39 7.23
CA THR A 86 11.01 2.68 6.00
C THR A 86 10.05 3.17 4.90
N ILE A 87 8.89 2.53 4.75
CA ILE A 87 7.83 2.97 3.83
C ILE A 87 7.40 4.41 4.14
N GLU A 88 7.09 4.70 5.40
CA GLU A 88 6.66 6.05 5.84
C GLU A 88 7.71 7.11 5.55
N LYS A 89 8.98 6.80 5.80
CA LYS A 89 10.09 7.72 5.56
C LYS A 89 10.31 8.00 4.07
N ILE A 90 10.18 6.98 3.22
CA ILE A 90 10.40 7.15 1.77
C ILE A 90 9.23 7.91 1.15
N ILE A 91 7.98 7.54 1.49
CA ILE A 91 6.79 8.20 0.92
C ILE A 91 6.65 9.63 1.46
N GLY A 92 6.95 9.86 2.74
CA GLY A 92 6.98 11.19 3.34
C GLY A 92 5.61 11.88 3.46
N CYS A 93 4.51 11.11 3.47
CA CYS A 93 3.14 11.63 3.55
C CYS A 93 2.37 11.14 4.79
N GLY A 94 3.02 11.11 5.95
CA GLY A 94 2.42 10.69 7.22
C GLY A 94 2.62 9.20 7.54
N GLN A 95 1.78 8.67 8.43
CA GLN A 95 1.78 7.25 8.81
C GLN A 95 1.06 6.39 7.76
N VAL A 96 1.34 5.09 7.75
CA VAL A 96 0.66 4.16 6.81
C VAL A 96 -0.86 4.15 6.96
N GLU A 97 -1.38 4.42 8.15
CA GLU A 97 -2.81 4.52 8.39
C GLU A 97 -3.44 5.74 7.67
N GLU A 98 -2.74 6.88 7.64
CA GLU A 98 -3.16 8.07 6.89
C GLU A 98 -3.05 7.83 5.37
N LEU A 99 -2.08 7.04 4.92
CA LEU A 99 -1.97 6.64 3.51
C LEU A 99 -3.14 5.77 3.06
N VAL A 100 -3.67 4.92 3.95
CA VAL A 100 -4.86 4.11 3.66
C VAL A 100 -6.08 5.01 3.52
N GLU A 101 -6.25 6.00 4.39
CA GLU A 101 -7.34 6.98 4.28
C GLU A 101 -7.25 7.77 2.98
N GLN A 102 -6.08 8.33 2.66
CA GLN A 102 -5.85 9.03 1.39
C GLN A 102 -6.16 8.18 0.16
N ALA A 103 -5.81 6.88 0.18
CA ALA A 103 -6.11 5.99 -0.93
C ALA A 103 -7.61 5.71 -1.09
N ASN A 104 -8.37 5.66 0.00
CA ASN A 104 -9.83 5.55 -0.04
C ASN A 104 -10.49 6.85 -0.51
N ASP A 105 -10.00 8.00 -0.04
CA ASP A 105 -10.48 9.30 -0.49
C ASP A 105 -10.26 9.48 -1.99
N GLU A 106 -9.09 9.07 -2.50
CA GLU A 106 -8.79 9.10 -3.93
C GLU A 106 -9.74 8.19 -4.73
N LEU A 107 -10.09 7.00 -4.21
CA LEU A 107 -11.08 6.12 -4.84
C LEU A 107 -12.45 6.79 -4.95
N SER A 108 -12.92 7.43 -3.88
CA SER A 108 -14.16 8.20 -3.89
C SER A 108 -14.07 9.37 -4.87
N LEU A 109 -12.95 10.09 -4.87
CA LEU A 109 -12.73 11.23 -5.75
C LEU A 109 -12.76 10.84 -7.22
N ILE A 110 -12.18 9.68 -7.60
CA ILE A 110 -12.23 9.18 -8.98
C ILE A 110 -13.67 8.93 -9.43
N GLU A 111 -14.54 8.45 -8.55
CA GLU A 111 -15.96 8.21 -8.87
C GLU A 111 -16.72 9.52 -9.11
N ASP A 112 -16.50 10.51 -8.25
CA ASP A 112 -17.11 11.84 -8.41
C ASP A 112 -16.53 12.58 -9.63
N TYR A 113 -15.22 12.49 -9.85
CA TYR A 113 -14.52 13.04 -11.01
C TYR A 113 -15.08 12.48 -12.32
N TYR A 114 -15.35 11.16 -12.35
CA TYR A 114 -16.00 10.50 -13.48
C TYR A 114 -17.45 10.91 -13.66
N ARG A 115 -18.23 10.99 -12.57
CA ARG A 115 -19.64 11.38 -12.58
C ARG A 115 -19.83 12.77 -13.18
N ASP A 116 -19.00 13.72 -12.75
CA ASP A 116 -19.14 15.14 -13.12
C ASP A 116 -18.42 15.50 -14.42
N ARG A 117 -17.61 14.56 -14.96
CA ARG A 117 -16.81 14.74 -16.18
C ARG A 117 -16.01 16.04 -16.17
N LEU A 118 -15.28 16.26 -15.07
CA LEU A 118 -14.53 17.50 -14.81
C LEU A 118 -13.49 17.86 -15.89
N TRP A 119 -13.09 16.89 -16.72
CA TRP A 119 -12.19 17.10 -17.86
C TRP A 119 -12.83 17.81 -19.06
N GLU A 120 -14.16 17.98 -19.11
CA GLU A 120 -14.86 18.64 -20.22
C GLU A 120 -14.78 20.18 -20.17
N GLY A 121 -14.21 20.75 -19.10
CA GLY A 121 -14.14 22.20 -18.90
C GLY A 121 -15.50 22.82 -18.50
N PRO A 122 -15.56 24.15 -18.29
CA PRO A 122 -16.78 24.82 -17.86
C PRO A 122 -17.86 24.72 -18.95
N LYS A 123 -19.05 24.26 -18.56
CA LYS A 123 -20.25 24.28 -19.42
C LYS A 123 -20.75 25.72 -19.49
N ILE A 124 -20.18 26.50 -20.40
CA ILE A 124 -20.61 27.87 -20.65
C ILE A 124 -21.95 27.79 -21.39
N GLU A 125 -23.05 28.06 -20.70
CA GLU A 125 -24.33 28.31 -21.36
C GLU A 125 -24.22 29.66 -22.07
N ASN A 126 -24.28 29.65 -23.40
CA ASN A 126 -24.37 30.90 -24.16
C ASN A 126 -25.71 31.57 -23.82
N PRO A 127 -25.70 32.84 -23.40
CA PRO A 127 -26.92 33.59 -23.08
C PRO A 127 -27.85 33.78 -24.28
#